data_AF-A0A2P5HJ95-F1
#
_entry.id   AF-A0A2P5HJ95-F1
#
_cell.length_a   1.000
_cell.length_b   1.000
_cell.length_c   1.000
_cell.angle_alpha   90.00
_cell.angle_beta   90.00
_cell.angle_gamma   90.00
#
_symmetry.space_group_name_H-M   'P 1'
#
loop_
_entity.id
_entity.type
_entity.pdbx_description
1 polymer ?
#
loop_
_entity_poly.entity_id
_entity_poly.type
_entity_poly.pdbx_seq_one_letter_code
_entity_poly.pdbx_strand_id
1 'polypeptide(L)'
;MYTFPKEEDLTQLIEIIRPLRISMILENVAQLRHVTQTIAGRGHPRTKFYSGEGLIPPEIIHKAASESPLGDCTWIYYGMSYGPEAIRKYKLDIVDKEFHKVAGCRRIDPATLPADEYFWARDRVAAGVPDIQELAWVNWVPNGAHIAFSPIAPIRGADATKLYTLARARHAQFGIDLFPAFIVGLREMHLIVELVYDRHDPAARSRALACLRAMVADAARLGYGEYRTHLALMDQVARTYGWGGGALGRFNEKLKDCLDPNAILAPGRCGIWGARYRGRGWEMTGAEGETSEGGGVGGRVSGV
;
A
#
# COMPACT_ATOMS: atom_id res chain seq x y z
N MET A 1 3.86 21.24 -0.91
CA MET A 1 2.77 20.27 -0.67
C MET A 1 1.50 20.82 -1.30
N TYR A 2 0.64 19.97 -1.86
CA TYR A 2 -0.64 20.38 -2.43
C TYR A 2 -1.77 19.51 -1.88
N THR A 3 -2.93 20.10 -1.64
CA THR A 3 -4.12 19.39 -1.14
C THR A 3 -5.27 19.53 -2.13
N PHE A 4 -6.09 18.49 -2.24
CA PHE A 4 -7.21 18.42 -3.18
C PHE A 4 -8.48 17.94 -2.44
N PRO A 5 -9.62 18.63 -2.61
CA PRO A 5 -10.78 18.48 -1.74
C PRO A 5 -11.66 17.26 -2.04
N LYS A 6 -11.63 16.73 -3.26
CA LYS A 6 -12.63 15.75 -3.70
C LYS A 6 -12.01 14.39 -3.95
N GLU A 7 -12.72 13.35 -3.56
CA GLU A 7 -12.30 11.97 -3.82
C GLU A 7 -12.21 11.71 -5.34
N GLU A 8 -13.14 12.28 -6.10
CA GLU A 8 -13.28 12.11 -7.55
C GLU A 8 -12.10 12.67 -8.36
N ASP A 9 -11.29 13.55 -7.74
CA ASP A 9 -10.13 14.17 -8.38
C ASP A 9 -9.02 13.14 -8.71
N LEU A 10 -9.07 11.93 -8.12
CA LEU A 10 -8.03 10.90 -8.27
C LEU A 10 -7.63 10.66 -9.74
N THR A 11 -8.62 10.52 -10.64
CA THR A 11 -8.35 10.27 -12.06
C THR A 11 -7.55 11.42 -12.66
N GLN A 12 -7.99 12.67 -12.45
CA GLN A 12 -7.32 13.85 -12.99
C GLN A 12 -5.92 14.03 -12.40
N LEU A 13 -5.76 13.78 -11.09
CA LEU A 13 -4.48 13.88 -10.39
C LEU A 13 -3.45 12.92 -10.96
N ILE A 14 -3.81 11.65 -11.19
CA ILE A 14 -2.90 10.67 -11.77
C ILE A 14 -2.53 11.04 -13.21
N GLU A 15 -3.48 11.57 -14.00
CA GLU A 15 -3.22 12.03 -15.37
C GLU A 15 -2.31 13.27 -15.42
N ILE A 16 -2.35 14.15 -14.41
CA ILE A 16 -1.41 15.27 -14.24
C ILE A 16 -0.04 14.77 -13.77
N ILE A 17 0.00 13.87 -12.78
CA ILE A 17 1.24 13.34 -12.22
C ILE A 17 2.04 12.58 -13.29
N ARG A 18 1.39 11.77 -14.14
CA ARG A 18 2.06 10.92 -15.15
C ARG A 18 3.10 11.67 -15.99
N PRO A 19 2.74 12.68 -16.79
CA PRO A 19 3.70 13.37 -17.66
C PRO A 19 4.76 14.12 -16.86
N LEU A 20 4.41 14.72 -15.72
CA LEU A 20 5.37 15.42 -14.86
C LEU A 20 6.41 14.47 -14.25
N ARG A 21 5.99 13.25 -13.93
CA ARG A 21 6.86 12.22 -13.37
C ARG A 21 7.78 11.60 -14.43
N ILE A 22 7.24 11.26 -15.61
CA ILE A 22 8.02 10.73 -16.74
C ILE A 22 9.08 11.74 -17.22
N SER A 23 8.75 13.03 -17.22
CA SER A 23 9.64 14.11 -17.65
C SER A 23 10.61 14.61 -16.57
N MET A 24 10.66 13.97 -15.40
CA MET A 24 11.53 14.36 -14.27
C MET A 24 11.32 15.80 -13.78
N ILE A 25 10.11 16.33 -13.96
CA ILE A 25 9.65 17.56 -13.28
C ILE A 25 9.30 17.22 -11.82
N LEU A 26 8.62 16.09 -11.59
CA LEU A 26 8.53 15.46 -10.28
C LEU A 26 9.77 14.56 -10.11
N GLU A 27 10.75 15.07 -9.37
CA GLU A 27 12.11 14.52 -9.32
C GLU A 27 12.21 13.29 -8.42
N ASN A 28 11.73 13.40 -7.18
CA ASN A 28 11.62 12.25 -6.29
C ASN A 28 10.39 11.39 -6.65
N VAL A 29 10.29 10.24 -5.98
CA VAL A 29 9.12 9.37 -6.11
C VAL A 29 7.88 10.15 -5.65
N ALA A 30 6.97 10.41 -6.58
CA ALA A 30 5.75 11.16 -6.34
C ALA A 30 4.84 10.38 -5.36
N GLN A 31 4.29 11.06 -4.36
CA GLN A 31 3.39 10.45 -3.38
C GLN A 31 2.07 11.19 -3.33
N LEU A 32 1.00 10.48 -3.68
CA LEU A 32 -0.37 10.94 -3.52
C LEU A 32 -1.03 10.09 -2.42
N ARG A 33 -1.28 10.70 -1.27
CA ARG A 33 -1.81 10.01 -0.09
C ARG A 33 -3.22 10.47 0.21
N HIS A 34 -4.02 9.55 0.75
CA HIS A 34 -5.33 9.90 1.29
C HIS A 34 -5.17 10.57 2.65
N VAL A 35 -6.02 11.55 2.95
CA VAL A 35 -5.99 12.35 4.17
C VAL A 35 -6.09 11.51 5.45
N THR A 36 -6.81 10.38 5.41
CA THR A 36 -6.94 9.44 6.55
C THR A 36 -5.57 9.01 7.07
N GLN A 37 -4.60 8.79 6.18
CA GLN A 37 -3.25 8.38 6.60
C GLN A 37 -2.52 9.53 7.31
N THR A 38 -2.70 10.78 6.87
CA THR A 38 -2.13 11.95 7.53
C THR A 38 -2.79 12.22 8.89
N ILE A 39 -4.10 12.00 9.02
CA ILE A 39 -4.82 12.10 10.30
C ILE A 39 -4.31 11.02 11.27
N ALA A 40 -4.23 9.77 10.83
CA ALA A 40 -3.71 8.67 11.65
C ALA A 40 -2.22 8.85 11.99
N GLY A 41 -1.44 9.46 11.10
CA GLY A 41 -0.02 9.79 11.32
C GLY A 41 0.24 10.74 12.49
N ARG A 42 -0.80 11.36 13.06
CA ARG A 42 -0.71 12.12 14.33
C ARG A 42 -0.69 11.23 15.58
N GLY A 43 -0.84 9.92 15.42
CA GLY A 43 -0.75 8.94 16.51
C GLY A 43 -1.96 8.89 17.43
N HIS A 44 -3.06 9.55 17.06
CA HIS A 44 -4.30 9.46 17.82
C HIS A 44 -5.10 8.21 17.48
N PRO A 45 -5.75 7.58 18.46
CA PRO A 45 -6.61 6.44 18.18
C PRO A 45 -7.85 6.88 17.40
N ARG A 46 -8.42 5.96 16.63
CA ARG A 46 -9.70 6.12 15.91
C ARG A 46 -10.79 6.69 16.81
N THR A 47 -10.85 6.24 18.07
CA THR A 47 -11.85 6.65 19.06
C THR A 47 -11.79 8.13 19.44
N LYS A 48 -10.68 8.84 19.16
CA LYS A 48 -10.62 10.31 19.27
C LYS A 48 -11.59 10.99 18.28
N PHE A 49 -11.79 10.38 17.11
CA PHE A 49 -12.57 10.94 16.02
C PHE A 49 -13.95 10.27 15.92
N TYR A 50 -14.01 8.95 16.08
CA TYR A 50 -15.22 8.16 15.92
C TYR A 50 -15.18 6.87 16.76
N SER A 51 -16.19 6.70 17.60
CA SER A 51 -16.38 5.52 18.48
C SER A 51 -17.48 4.57 18.02
N GLY A 52 -18.16 4.88 16.90
CA GLY A 52 -19.20 4.01 16.35
C GLY A 52 -18.65 2.76 15.66
N GLU A 53 -19.55 1.81 15.43
CA GLU A 53 -19.28 0.55 14.73
C GLU A 53 -19.04 0.77 13.22
N GLY A 54 -18.39 -0.20 12.58
CA GLY A 54 -18.15 -0.17 11.13
C GLY A 54 -17.02 0.77 10.70
N LEU A 55 -17.10 1.27 9.47
CA LEU A 55 -16.12 2.22 8.94
C LEU A 55 -16.29 3.60 9.55
N ILE A 56 -15.20 4.34 9.70
CA ILE A 56 -15.28 5.76 9.99
C ILE A 56 -15.98 6.50 8.83
N PRO A 57 -17.05 7.29 9.11
CA PRO A 57 -17.74 8.02 8.06
C PRO A 57 -16.84 9.09 7.40
N PRO A 58 -16.93 9.29 6.06
CA PRO A 58 -16.12 10.28 5.36
C PRO A 58 -16.24 11.69 5.96
N GLU A 59 -17.42 12.11 6.38
CA GLU A 59 -17.66 13.43 6.96
C GLU A 59 -16.87 13.68 8.25
N ILE A 60 -16.56 12.63 9.02
CA ILE A 60 -15.72 12.74 10.23
C ILE A 60 -14.25 12.93 9.84
N ILE A 61 -13.80 12.23 8.80
CA ILE A 61 -12.46 12.40 8.24
C ILE A 61 -12.28 13.80 7.67
N HIS A 62 -13.25 14.29 6.89
CA HIS A 62 -13.26 15.66 6.35
C HIS A 62 -13.27 16.72 7.46
N LYS A 63 -14.07 16.53 8.52
CA LYS A 63 -14.04 17.40 9.69
C LYS A 63 -12.64 17.43 10.35
N ALA A 64 -12.05 16.26 10.63
CA ALA A 64 -10.72 16.17 11.21
C ALA A 64 -9.61 16.77 10.31
N ALA A 65 -9.77 16.69 8.99
CA ALA A 65 -8.90 17.35 8.01
C ALA A 65 -9.04 18.88 8.09
N SER A 66 -10.28 19.38 8.11
CA SER A 66 -10.60 20.82 8.18
C SER A 66 -10.07 21.51 9.44
N GLU A 67 -10.02 20.78 10.56
CA GLU A 67 -9.48 21.26 11.84
C GLU A 67 -7.94 21.28 11.86
N SER A 68 -7.30 20.84 10.78
CA SER A 68 -5.85 20.80 10.68
C SER A 68 -5.26 21.90 9.80
N PRO A 69 -3.94 22.15 9.89
CA PRO A 69 -3.26 23.11 9.03
C PRO A 69 -3.40 22.84 7.52
N LEU A 70 -3.82 21.62 7.15
CA LEU A 70 -4.05 21.23 5.76
C LEU A 70 -5.40 21.73 5.24
N GLY A 71 -6.36 22.05 6.11
CA GLY A 71 -7.76 22.33 5.76
C GLY A 71 -8.50 21.12 5.18
N ASP A 72 -9.74 21.34 4.75
CA ASP A 72 -10.56 20.27 4.18
C ASP A 72 -9.94 19.73 2.88
N CYS A 73 -9.64 18.42 2.87
CA CYS A 73 -9.03 17.71 1.74
C CYS A 73 -9.26 16.20 1.80
N THR A 74 -9.24 15.54 0.64
CA THR A 74 -9.22 14.09 0.50
C THR A 74 -7.84 13.57 0.09
N TRP A 75 -7.21 14.24 -0.87
CA TRP A 75 -5.90 13.85 -1.40
C TRP A 75 -4.83 14.87 -1.08
N ILE A 76 -3.63 14.38 -0.76
CA ILE A 76 -2.46 15.21 -0.45
C ILE A 76 -1.29 14.74 -1.30
N TYR A 77 -0.71 15.65 -2.08
CA TYR A 77 0.53 15.41 -2.80
C TYR A 77 1.74 15.90 -2.01
N TYR A 78 2.64 14.96 -1.71
CA TYR A 78 3.95 15.22 -1.11
C TYR A 78 5.04 15.06 -2.18
N GLY A 79 5.82 16.10 -2.42
CA GLY A 79 6.94 16.09 -3.35
C GLY A 79 7.97 17.15 -3.01
N MET A 80 9.23 16.88 -3.36
CA MET A 80 10.36 17.77 -3.12
C MET A 80 11.06 18.10 -4.44
N SER A 81 11.62 19.31 -4.53
CA SER A 81 12.44 19.71 -5.67
C SER A 81 13.87 19.98 -5.22
N TYR A 82 14.83 19.58 -6.05
CA TYR A 82 16.24 19.51 -5.73
C TYR A 82 17.07 20.36 -6.70
N GLY A 83 18.29 20.70 -6.28
CA GLY A 83 19.24 21.47 -7.09
C GLY A 83 19.16 22.99 -6.89
N PRO A 84 19.80 23.79 -7.75
CA PRO A 84 19.88 25.24 -7.60
C PRO A 84 18.51 25.93 -7.60
N GLU A 85 18.41 27.07 -6.93
CA GLU A 85 17.14 27.80 -6.74
C GLU A 85 16.39 28.08 -8.05
N ALA A 86 17.09 28.54 -9.09
CA ALA A 86 16.48 28.82 -10.39
C ALA A 86 15.87 27.57 -11.05
N ILE A 87 16.49 26.40 -10.87
CA ILE A 87 15.99 25.12 -11.39
C ILE A 87 14.77 24.67 -10.60
N ARG A 88 14.84 24.73 -9.26
CA ARG A 88 13.70 24.39 -8.40
C ARG A 88 12.51 25.29 -8.70
N LYS A 89 12.72 26.60 -8.83
CA LYS A 89 11.67 27.56 -9.16
C LYS A 89 11.00 27.20 -10.49
N TYR A 90 11.78 26.99 -11.55
CA TYR A 90 11.26 26.61 -12.86
C TYR A 90 10.37 25.37 -12.81
N LYS A 91 10.82 24.30 -12.12
CA LYS A 91 10.03 23.07 -11.97
C LYS A 91 8.79 23.28 -11.12
N LEU A 92 8.92 23.99 -9.99
CA LEU A 92 7.80 24.29 -9.09
C LEU A 92 6.73 25.14 -9.76
N ASP A 93 7.10 26.10 -10.62
CA ASP A 93 6.14 26.91 -11.39
C ASP A 93 5.31 26.04 -12.36
N ILE A 94 5.93 25.03 -12.99
CA ILE A 94 5.23 24.05 -13.84
C ILE A 94 4.27 23.20 -13.00
N VAL A 95 4.76 22.65 -11.88
CA VAL A 95 3.93 21.82 -10.99
C VAL A 95 2.72 22.60 -10.47
N ASP A 96 2.94 23.84 -10.03
CA ASP A 96 1.90 24.73 -9.54
C ASP A 96 0.82 24.97 -10.60
N LYS A 97 1.23 25.35 -11.82
CA LYS A 97 0.31 25.54 -12.95
C LYS A 97 -0.52 24.29 -13.25
N GLU A 98 0.11 23.12 -13.25
CA GLU A 98 -0.56 21.87 -13.61
C GLU A 98 -1.51 21.38 -12.52
N PHE A 99 -1.13 21.46 -11.24
CA PHE A 99 -2.01 21.06 -10.13
C PHE A 99 -3.20 21.99 -9.93
N HIS A 100 -3.06 23.30 -10.18
CA HIS A 100 -4.19 24.23 -10.14
C HIS A 100 -5.25 24.02 -11.25
N LYS A 101 -5.03 23.07 -12.18
CA LYS A 101 -6.09 22.59 -13.08
C LYS A 101 -7.15 21.75 -12.35
N VAL A 102 -6.85 21.24 -11.16
CA VAL A 102 -7.81 20.54 -10.31
C VAL A 102 -8.59 21.56 -9.48
N ALA A 103 -9.91 21.52 -9.55
CA ALA A 103 -10.77 22.49 -8.87
C ALA A 103 -10.60 22.39 -7.35
N GLY A 104 -10.35 23.53 -6.70
CA GLY A 104 -10.14 23.59 -5.25
C GLY A 104 -8.76 23.12 -4.79
N CYS A 105 -7.80 22.91 -5.71
CA CYS A 105 -6.39 22.72 -5.36
C CYS A 105 -5.91 23.87 -4.46
N ARG A 106 -5.21 23.52 -3.38
CA ARG A 106 -4.50 24.48 -2.53
C ARG A 106 -3.03 24.10 -2.44
N ARG A 107 -2.17 25.07 -2.71
CA ARG A 107 -0.75 24.98 -2.36
C ARG A 107 -0.59 25.35 -0.88
N ILE A 108 0.03 24.46 -0.12
CA ILE A 108 0.35 24.71 1.28
C ILE A 108 1.80 25.16 1.38
N ASP A 109 2.01 26.31 2.01
CA ASP A 109 3.34 26.82 2.35
C ASP A 109 3.87 26.04 3.56
N PRO A 110 4.98 25.28 3.42
CA PRO A 110 5.58 24.59 4.55
C PRO A 110 5.90 25.48 5.75
N ALA A 111 6.18 26.78 5.52
CA ALA A 111 6.49 27.72 6.61
C ALA A 111 5.31 27.96 7.56
N THR A 112 4.08 27.65 7.16
CA THR A 112 2.88 27.77 8.01
C THR A 112 2.55 26.48 8.75
N LEU A 113 3.30 25.39 8.53
CA LEU A 113 3.05 24.11 9.17
C LEU A 113 3.72 24.04 10.54
N PRO A 114 3.05 23.47 11.56
CA PRO A 114 3.67 23.24 12.86
C PRO A 114 4.81 22.22 12.75
N ALA A 115 5.77 22.26 13.67
CA ALA A 115 6.98 21.45 13.61
C ALA A 115 6.72 19.93 13.70
N ASP A 116 5.58 19.53 14.27
CA ASP A 116 5.13 18.15 14.40
C ASP A 116 4.24 17.68 13.23
N GLU A 117 4.00 18.53 12.23
CA GLU A 117 3.23 18.15 11.04
C GLU A 117 3.96 17.06 10.24
N TYR A 118 3.17 16.12 9.71
CA TYR A 118 3.66 14.96 8.99
C TYR A 118 4.52 15.30 7.76
N PHE A 119 4.31 16.47 7.14
CA PHE A 119 5.16 17.01 6.07
C PHE A 119 6.65 16.99 6.45
N TRP A 120 7.01 17.32 7.69
CA TRP A 120 8.40 17.39 8.10
C TRP A 120 9.09 16.02 8.18
N ALA A 121 8.36 14.95 8.46
CA ALA A 121 8.89 13.60 8.30
C ALA A 121 9.14 13.28 6.82
N ARG A 122 8.24 13.68 5.92
CA ARG A 122 8.41 13.50 4.47
C ARG A 122 9.60 14.31 3.93
N ASP A 123 9.82 15.52 4.44
CA ASP A 123 10.97 16.38 4.13
C ASP A 123 12.29 15.71 4.49
N ARG A 124 12.43 15.27 5.75
CA ARG A 124 13.61 14.52 6.22
C ARG A 124 13.87 13.27 5.39
N VAL A 125 12.85 12.43 5.19
CA VAL A 125 12.97 11.19 4.42
C VAL A 125 13.38 11.47 2.96
N ALA A 126 12.83 12.53 2.36
CA ALA A 126 13.16 12.93 1.00
C ALA A 126 14.58 13.50 0.85
N ALA A 127 15.22 13.90 1.96
CA ALA A 127 16.63 14.29 2.04
C ALA A 127 17.57 13.14 2.48
N GLY A 128 17.04 11.92 2.66
CA GLY A 128 17.82 10.77 3.11
C GLY A 128 18.05 10.72 4.62
N VAL A 129 17.34 11.52 5.40
CA VAL A 129 17.36 11.49 6.87
C VAL A 129 16.27 10.52 7.36
N PRO A 130 16.62 9.47 8.11
CA PRO A 130 15.64 8.50 8.60
C PRO A 130 14.69 9.14 9.63
N ASP A 131 13.45 8.65 9.66
CA ASP A 131 12.40 9.13 10.54
C ASP A 131 11.47 7.98 10.96
N ILE A 132 10.83 8.09 12.13
CA ILE A 132 9.95 7.05 12.69
C ILE A 132 8.52 7.54 12.96
N GLN A 133 8.18 8.80 12.64
CA GLN A 133 6.85 9.37 12.83
C GLN A 133 5.79 8.56 12.07
N GLU A 134 6.15 7.98 10.92
CA GLU A 134 5.24 7.10 10.16
C GLU A 134 4.79 5.87 10.96
N LEU A 135 5.44 5.45 12.06
CA LEU A 135 4.91 4.35 12.87
C LEU A 135 3.62 4.74 13.64
N ALA A 136 3.35 6.03 13.80
CA ALA A 136 2.25 6.52 14.63
C ALA A 136 0.87 6.11 14.12
N TRP A 137 0.67 5.93 12.81
CA TRP A 137 -0.64 5.52 12.27
C TRP A 137 -1.06 4.12 12.71
N VAL A 138 -0.12 3.27 13.13
CA VAL A 138 -0.46 1.95 13.68
C VAL A 138 -1.23 2.08 15.01
N ASN A 139 -1.14 3.23 15.70
CA ASN A 139 -1.92 3.50 16.91
C ASN A 139 -3.41 3.79 16.65
N TRP A 140 -3.88 3.70 15.40
CA TRP A 140 -5.27 3.93 15.03
C TRP A 140 -6.24 3.01 15.79
N VAL A 141 -5.83 1.77 16.05
CA VAL A 141 -6.59 0.77 16.82
C VAL A 141 -5.78 0.28 18.02
N PRO A 142 -6.41 -0.24 19.08
CA PRO A 142 -5.69 -0.85 20.20
C PRO A 142 -4.77 -1.97 19.72
N ASN A 143 -3.57 -2.07 20.32
CA ASN A 143 -2.55 -3.07 19.96
C ASN A 143 -2.29 -3.17 18.45
N GLY A 144 -2.33 -2.03 17.76
CA GLY A 144 -2.29 -2.00 16.31
C GLY A 144 -1.15 -2.81 15.71
N ALA A 145 -1.49 -3.53 14.65
CA ALA A 145 -0.57 -4.12 13.69
C ALA A 145 -1.08 -3.79 12.29
N HIS A 146 -0.25 -4.02 11.28
CA HIS A 146 -0.64 -3.79 9.90
C HIS A 146 -0.19 -4.91 8.98
N ILE A 147 -0.96 -5.10 7.91
CA ILE A 147 -0.60 -5.85 6.71
C ILE A 147 -0.96 -4.99 5.51
N ALA A 148 -0.22 -5.14 4.40
CA ALA A 148 -0.39 -4.26 3.24
C ALA A 148 -0.86 -5.04 2.01
N PHE A 149 -1.80 -4.44 1.30
CA PHE A 149 -2.11 -4.76 -0.09
C PHE A 149 -1.28 -3.84 -0.99
N SER A 150 -0.55 -4.38 -1.97
CA SER A 150 0.45 -3.62 -2.73
C SER A 150 0.51 -3.96 -4.23
N PRO A 151 -0.60 -3.84 -4.98
CA PRO A 151 -0.62 -4.02 -6.42
C PRO A 151 0.20 -2.95 -7.16
N ILE A 152 0.71 -3.34 -8.32
CA ILE A 152 1.28 -2.43 -9.33
C ILE A 152 0.24 -2.15 -10.41
N ALA A 153 0.18 -0.90 -10.85
CA ALA A 153 -0.59 -0.48 -12.00
C ALA A 153 0.18 0.51 -12.91
N PRO A 154 -0.20 0.64 -14.19
CA PRO A 154 0.25 1.76 -15.03
C PRO A 154 -0.19 3.10 -14.45
N ILE A 155 0.53 4.19 -14.72
CA ILE A 155 0.17 5.54 -14.24
C ILE A 155 -1.00 6.12 -15.06
N ARG A 156 -2.17 5.50 -14.99
CA ARG A 156 -3.39 5.92 -15.70
C ARG A 156 -4.50 6.11 -14.68
N GLY A 157 -5.23 7.21 -14.80
CA GLY A 157 -6.29 7.55 -13.85
C GLY A 157 -7.36 6.45 -13.76
N ALA A 158 -7.70 5.81 -14.88
CA ALA A 158 -8.64 4.69 -14.90
C ALA A 158 -8.15 3.47 -14.09
N ASP A 159 -6.85 3.15 -14.13
CA ASP A 159 -6.29 2.01 -13.40
C ASP A 159 -6.18 2.33 -11.89
N ALA A 160 -5.82 3.57 -11.54
CA ALA A 160 -5.85 4.05 -10.15
C ALA A 160 -7.26 3.97 -9.55
N THR A 161 -8.27 4.47 -10.27
CA THR A 161 -9.66 4.49 -9.82
C THR A 161 -10.23 3.08 -9.67
N LYS A 162 -9.90 2.15 -10.58
CA LYS A 162 -10.28 0.74 -10.45
C LYS A 162 -9.72 0.10 -9.17
N LEU A 163 -8.43 0.24 -8.94
CA LEU A 163 -7.78 -0.31 -7.74
C LEU A 163 -8.29 0.33 -6.45
N TYR A 164 -8.46 1.65 -6.44
CA TYR A 164 -9.01 2.36 -5.28
C TYR A 164 -10.46 1.93 -4.97
N THR A 165 -11.30 1.80 -5.99
CA THR A 165 -12.69 1.36 -5.85
C THR A 165 -12.77 -0.08 -5.34
N LEU A 166 -11.92 -0.97 -5.86
CA LEU A 166 -11.78 -2.35 -5.38
C LEU A 166 -11.39 -2.39 -3.90
N ALA A 167 -10.34 -1.64 -3.52
CA ALA A 167 -9.88 -1.60 -2.15
C ALA A 167 -10.98 -1.08 -1.21
N ARG A 168 -11.65 0.02 -1.57
CA ARG A 168 -12.77 0.58 -0.80
C ARG A 168 -13.90 -0.41 -0.60
N ALA A 169 -14.31 -1.12 -1.66
CA ALA A 169 -15.39 -2.11 -1.60
C ALA A 169 -15.04 -3.27 -0.64
N ARG A 170 -13.80 -3.78 -0.70
CA ARG A 170 -13.35 -4.84 0.22
C ARG A 170 -13.20 -4.35 1.65
N HIS A 171 -12.61 -3.18 1.85
CA HIS A 171 -12.53 -2.57 3.18
C HIS A 171 -13.91 -2.37 3.83
N ALA A 172 -14.90 -1.90 3.05
CA ALA A 172 -16.28 -1.80 3.52
C ALA A 172 -16.90 -3.16 3.87
N GLN A 173 -16.70 -4.17 3.02
CA GLN A 173 -17.19 -5.52 3.29
C GLN A 173 -16.65 -6.11 4.60
N PHE A 174 -15.38 -5.85 4.91
CA PHE A 174 -14.71 -6.41 6.09
C PHE A 174 -14.73 -5.48 7.31
N GLY A 175 -15.27 -4.26 7.19
CA GLY A 175 -15.35 -3.28 8.27
C GLY A 175 -13.98 -2.79 8.76
N ILE A 176 -13.06 -2.52 7.84
CA ILE A 176 -11.69 -2.05 8.13
C ILE A 176 -11.47 -0.68 7.48
N ASP A 177 -11.10 0.32 8.26
CA ASP A 177 -10.79 1.67 7.74
C ASP A 177 -9.68 1.62 6.67
N LEU A 178 -9.78 2.48 5.65
CA LEU A 178 -8.95 2.45 4.46
C LEU A 178 -7.80 3.47 4.55
N PHE A 179 -6.57 3.03 4.30
CA PHE A 179 -5.35 3.87 4.31
C PHE A 179 -4.55 3.72 3.01
N PRO A 180 -4.99 4.34 1.89
CA PRO A 180 -4.34 4.23 0.60
C PRO A 180 -3.28 5.31 0.37
N ALA A 181 -2.16 4.89 -0.20
CA ALA A 181 -1.10 5.74 -0.72
C ALA A 181 -0.66 5.28 -2.11
N PHE A 182 -0.68 6.18 -3.08
CA PHE A 182 -0.09 5.96 -4.39
C PHE A 182 1.36 6.43 -4.39
N ILE A 183 2.28 5.51 -4.68
CA ILE A 183 3.71 5.73 -4.82
C ILE A 183 4.04 5.63 -6.30
N VAL A 184 4.30 6.76 -6.95
CA VAL A 184 4.38 6.86 -8.41
C VAL A 184 5.84 6.88 -8.87
N GLY A 185 6.26 5.76 -9.45
CA GLY A 185 7.55 5.61 -10.11
C GLY A 185 7.56 6.25 -11.49
N LEU A 186 8.50 5.86 -12.34
CA LEU A 186 8.64 6.48 -13.67
C LEU A 186 7.53 6.10 -14.64
N ARG A 187 7.09 4.83 -14.61
CA ARG A 187 6.10 4.28 -15.57
C ARG A 187 5.08 3.36 -14.93
N GLU A 188 5.12 3.25 -13.62
CA GLU A 188 4.25 2.44 -12.80
C GLU A 188 3.88 3.22 -11.53
N MET A 189 2.82 2.78 -10.88
CA MET A 189 2.48 3.21 -9.53
C MET A 189 2.21 1.99 -8.67
N HIS A 190 2.73 2.02 -7.45
CA HIS A 190 2.30 1.13 -6.39
C HIS A 190 1.12 1.79 -5.69
N LEU A 191 -0.01 1.08 -5.58
CA LEU A 191 -1.02 1.44 -4.59
C LEU A 191 -0.72 0.63 -3.33
N ILE A 192 -0.30 1.28 -2.27
CA ILE A 192 -0.12 0.66 -0.96
C ILE A 192 -1.35 0.97 -0.13
N VAL A 193 -2.11 -0.06 0.25
CA VAL A 193 -3.25 0.05 1.16
C VAL A 193 -2.88 -0.65 2.45
N GLU A 194 -2.76 0.13 3.53
CA GLU A 194 -2.48 -0.41 4.86
C GLU A 194 -3.79 -0.88 5.51
N LEU A 195 -3.82 -2.13 5.96
CA LEU A 195 -4.90 -2.69 6.78
C LEU A 195 -4.44 -2.67 8.23
N VAL A 196 -5.01 -1.78 9.04
CA VAL A 196 -4.68 -1.67 10.47
C VAL A 196 -5.69 -2.45 11.30
N TYR A 197 -5.22 -3.32 12.19
CA TYR A 197 -6.09 -4.18 13.00
C TYR A 197 -5.50 -4.41 14.40
N ASP A 198 -6.36 -4.71 15.37
CA ASP A 198 -5.93 -5.14 16.71
C ASP A 198 -5.37 -6.56 16.64
N ARG A 199 -4.06 -6.72 16.89
CA ARG A 199 -3.41 -8.03 16.83
C ARG A 199 -3.79 -8.98 17.97
N HIS A 200 -4.40 -8.49 19.04
CA HIS A 200 -4.90 -9.30 20.15
C HIS A 200 -6.33 -9.79 19.93
N ASP A 201 -7.09 -9.21 18.99
CA ASP A 201 -8.41 -9.71 18.58
C ASP A 201 -8.25 -10.75 17.44
N PRO A 202 -8.50 -12.06 17.70
CA PRO A 202 -8.42 -13.09 16.67
C PRO A 202 -9.40 -12.84 15.51
N ALA A 203 -10.57 -12.25 15.77
CA ALA A 203 -11.55 -11.95 14.74
C ALA A 203 -11.06 -10.80 13.85
N ALA A 204 -10.44 -9.76 14.41
CA ALA A 204 -9.80 -8.69 13.64
C ALA A 204 -8.68 -9.22 12.73
N ARG A 205 -7.82 -10.11 13.25
CA ARG A 205 -6.78 -10.77 12.44
C ARG A 205 -7.37 -11.54 11.27
N SER A 206 -8.39 -12.35 11.52
CA SER A 206 -9.06 -13.14 10.49
C SER A 206 -9.74 -12.27 9.44
N ARG A 207 -10.42 -11.18 9.85
CA ARG A 207 -11.02 -10.21 8.92
C ARG A 207 -9.97 -9.51 8.06
N ALA A 208 -8.86 -9.06 8.65
CA ALA A 208 -7.78 -8.40 7.91
C ALA A 208 -7.15 -9.34 6.87
N LEU A 209 -6.84 -10.58 7.26
CA LEU A 209 -6.30 -11.58 6.34
C LEU A 209 -7.29 -11.90 5.21
N ALA A 210 -8.57 -12.12 5.52
CA ALA A 210 -9.60 -12.40 4.52
C ALA A 210 -9.79 -11.23 3.54
N CYS A 211 -9.76 -9.98 4.04
CA CYS A 211 -9.80 -8.78 3.23
C CYS A 211 -8.64 -8.73 2.24
N LEU A 212 -7.41 -8.94 2.74
CA LEU A 212 -6.20 -8.94 1.92
C LEU A 212 -6.23 -10.06 0.86
N ARG A 213 -6.62 -11.29 1.24
CA ARG A 213 -6.77 -12.41 0.28
C ARG A 213 -7.78 -12.08 -0.83
N ALA A 214 -8.92 -11.48 -0.48
CA ALA A 214 -9.95 -11.09 -1.44
C ALA A 214 -9.46 -10.01 -2.40
N MET A 215 -8.77 -8.98 -1.89
CA MET A 215 -8.19 -7.92 -2.73
C MET A 215 -7.15 -8.47 -3.72
N VAL A 216 -6.24 -9.34 -3.28
CA VAL A 216 -5.26 -10.00 -4.17
C VAL A 216 -5.96 -10.80 -5.28
N ALA A 217 -6.97 -11.59 -4.93
CA ALA A 217 -7.69 -12.41 -5.91
C ALA A 217 -8.45 -11.56 -6.95
N ASP A 218 -9.07 -10.46 -6.52
CA ASP A 218 -9.77 -9.54 -7.41
C ASP A 218 -8.80 -8.75 -8.29
N ALA A 219 -7.71 -8.25 -7.73
CA ALA A 219 -6.70 -7.48 -8.44
C ALA A 219 -6.06 -8.33 -9.55
N ALA A 220 -5.72 -9.58 -9.25
CA ALA A 220 -5.24 -10.54 -10.24
C ALA A 220 -6.22 -10.75 -11.39
N ARG A 221 -7.53 -10.85 -11.12
CA ARG A 221 -8.58 -10.96 -12.15
C ARG A 221 -8.67 -9.71 -13.03
N LEU A 222 -8.27 -8.55 -12.52
CA LEU A 222 -8.19 -7.29 -13.26
C LEU A 222 -6.83 -7.09 -13.97
N GLY A 223 -5.88 -8.01 -13.80
CA GLY A 223 -4.55 -7.94 -14.42
C GLY A 223 -3.52 -7.15 -13.61
N TYR A 224 -3.77 -6.90 -12.32
CA TYR A 224 -2.81 -6.26 -11.41
C TYR A 224 -2.16 -7.32 -10.51
N GLY A 225 -0.84 -7.23 -10.36
CA GLY A 225 -0.06 -8.12 -9.51
C GLY A 225 0.65 -7.35 -8.41
N GLU A 226 0.86 -8.02 -7.28
CA GLU A 226 1.51 -7.49 -6.09
C GLU A 226 3.01 -7.54 -6.24
N TYR A 227 3.69 -6.45 -5.92
CA TYR A 227 5.16 -6.41 -5.97
C TYR A 227 5.79 -7.14 -4.77
N ARG A 228 5.13 -7.09 -3.61
CA ARG A 228 5.53 -7.72 -2.34
C ARG A 228 4.28 -8.03 -1.51
N THR A 229 4.40 -9.02 -0.63
CA THR A 229 3.31 -9.43 0.27
C THR A 229 3.82 -10.03 1.58
N HIS A 230 2.91 -10.24 2.52
CA HIS A 230 3.13 -10.92 3.79
C HIS A 230 3.38 -12.43 3.60
N LEU A 231 4.06 -13.07 4.56
CA LEU A 231 4.40 -14.51 4.53
C LEU A 231 3.19 -15.38 4.20
N ALA A 232 2.08 -15.15 4.89
CA ALA A 232 0.82 -15.90 4.73
C ALA A 232 0.18 -15.83 3.33
N LEU A 233 0.66 -14.95 2.45
CA LEU A 233 0.12 -14.75 1.10
C LEU A 233 1.12 -15.06 -0.01
N MET A 234 2.35 -15.46 0.30
CA MET A 234 3.36 -15.66 -0.73
C MET A 234 2.94 -16.69 -1.77
N ASP A 235 2.34 -17.80 -1.35
CA ASP A 235 1.85 -18.82 -2.28
C ASP A 235 0.62 -18.37 -3.07
N GLN A 236 -0.29 -17.62 -2.45
CA GLN A 236 -1.44 -17.06 -3.17
C GLN A 236 -0.99 -16.07 -4.24
N VAL A 237 -0.09 -15.14 -3.89
CA VAL A 237 0.45 -14.14 -4.82
C VAL A 237 1.30 -14.81 -5.90
N ALA A 238 2.18 -15.75 -5.57
CA ALA A 238 2.98 -16.45 -6.58
C ALA A 238 2.12 -17.12 -7.65
N ARG A 239 0.96 -17.67 -7.27
CA ARG A 239 0.00 -18.25 -8.22
C ARG A 239 -0.65 -17.26 -9.18
N THR A 240 -0.75 -15.98 -8.82
CA THR A 240 -1.31 -14.97 -9.74
C THR A 240 -0.38 -14.73 -10.93
N TYR A 241 0.93 -14.98 -10.76
CA TYR A 241 1.93 -15.02 -11.84
C TYR A 241 1.91 -16.35 -12.62
N GLY A 242 0.72 -16.90 -12.86
CA GLY A 242 0.46 -18.25 -13.38
C GLY A 242 0.53 -18.41 -14.91
N TRP A 243 1.00 -17.42 -15.66
CA TRP A 243 1.09 -17.51 -17.12
C TRP A 243 1.93 -18.72 -17.58
N GLY A 244 1.57 -19.32 -18.73
CA GLY A 244 2.26 -20.51 -19.25
C GLY A 244 2.14 -21.72 -18.32
N GLY A 245 1.02 -21.82 -17.61
CA GLY A 245 0.75 -22.83 -16.59
C GLY A 245 1.62 -22.68 -15.33
N GLY A 246 2.14 -21.49 -15.03
CA GLY A 246 3.07 -21.25 -13.92
C GLY A 246 4.54 -21.40 -14.33
N ALA A 247 4.89 -20.99 -15.56
CA ALA A 247 6.24 -21.13 -16.10
C ALA A 247 7.31 -20.46 -15.22
N LEU A 248 7.01 -19.26 -14.69
CA LEU A 248 7.91 -18.54 -13.78
C LEU A 248 8.16 -19.31 -12.49
N GLY A 249 7.10 -19.82 -11.85
CA GLY A 249 7.21 -20.62 -10.63
C GLY A 249 8.06 -21.87 -10.84
N ARG A 250 7.72 -22.69 -11.84
CA ARG A 250 8.47 -23.93 -12.16
C ARG A 250 9.94 -23.67 -12.48
N PHE A 251 10.24 -22.59 -13.20
CA PHE A 251 11.62 -22.21 -13.50
C PHE A 251 12.40 -21.89 -12.22
N ASN A 252 11.83 -21.08 -11.33
CA ASN A 252 12.45 -20.74 -10.05
C ASN A 252 12.60 -21.96 -9.13
N GLU A 253 11.63 -22.86 -9.09
CA GLU A 253 11.74 -24.13 -8.35
C GLU A 253 12.89 -25.00 -8.88
N LYS A 254 13.06 -25.08 -10.20
CA LYS A 254 14.19 -25.82 -10.79
C LYS A 254 15.54 -25.22 -10.40
N LEU A 255 15.66 -23.89 -10.40
CA LEU A 255 16.86 -23.20 -9.90
C LEU A 255 17.06 -23.46 -8.40
N LYS A 256 15.98 -23.38 -7.61
CA LYS A 256 15.99 -23.62 -6.17
C LYS A 256 16.51 -25.02 -5.84
N ASP A 257 15.96 -26.04 -6.49
CA ASP A 257 16.35 -27.44 -6.26
C ASP A 257 17.79 -27.72 -6.71
N CYS A 258 18.27 -27.02 -7.75
CA CYS A 258 19.65 -27.14 -8.22
C CYS A 258 20.66 -26.51 -7.25
N LEU A 259 20.34 -25.34 -6.70
CA LEU A 259 21.26 -24.56 -5.87
C LEU A 259 21.17 -24.91 -4.37
N ASP A 260 20.03 -25.43 -3.92
CA ASP A 260 19.78 -25.83 -2.54
C ASP A 260 19.07 -27.20 -2.50
N PRO A 261 19.79 -28.29 -2.81
CA PRO A 261 19.21 -29.64 -2.94
C PRO A 261 18.60 -30.17 -1.64
N ASN A 262 19.03 -29.65 -0.48
CA ASN A 262 18.46 -30.01 0.82
C ASN A 262 17.31 -29.07 1.23
N ALA A 263 16.98 -28.06 0.42
CA ALA A 263 15.94 -27.06 0.67
C ALA A 263 16.04 -26.39 2.06
N ILE A 264 17.25 -25.99 2.46
CA ILE A 264 17.54 -25.40 3.77
C ILE A 264 17.23 -23.90 3.79
N LEU A 265 17.50 -23.19 2.70
CA LEU A 265 17.45 -21.73 2.65
C LEU A 265 16.01 -21.23 2.43
N ALA A 266 15.35 -20.79 3.51
CA ALA A 266 14.05 -20.12 3.50
C ALA A 266 12.99 -20.78 2.58
N PRO A 267 12.63 -22.06 2.82
CA PRO A 267 11.62 -22.75 2.02
C PRO A 267 10.29 -21.99 2.04
N GLY A 268 9.66 -21.82 0.88
CA GLY A 268 8.38 -21.12 0.72
C GLY A 268 8.49 -19.61 0.56
N ARG A 269 9.69 -19.03 0.69
CA ARG A 269 9.88 -17.60 0.40
C ARG A 269 9.47 -17.30 -1.04
N CYS A 270 8.61 -16.30 -1.22
CA CYS A 270 7.99 -15.93 -2.50
C CYS A 270 7.17 -17.06 -3.16
N GLY A 271 6.70 -18.03 -2.38
CA GLY A 271 5.96 -19.19 -2.86
C GLY A 271 6.81 -20.21 -3.62
N ILE A 272 8.14 -20.15 -3.45
CA ILE A 272 9.08 -21.09 -4.07
C ILE A 272 9.50 -22.13 -3.05
N TRP A 273 9.07 -23.37 -3.28
CA TRP A 273 9.32 -24.50 -2.39
C TRP A 273 10.32 -25.46 -3.00
N GLY A 274 11.29 -25.92 -2.19
CA GLY A 274 12.18 -26.99 -2.62
C GLY A 274 11.45 -28.34 -2.73
N ALA A 275 11.95 -29.24 -3.56
CA ALA A 275 11.33 -30.52 -3.91
C ALA A 275 10.78 -31.31 -2.70
N ARG A 276 11.50 -31.34 -1.58
CA ARG A 276 11.10 -32.10 -0.39
C ARG A 276 9.87 -31.55 0.36
N TYR A 277 9.48 -30.30 0.09
CA TYR A 277 8.33 -29.63 0.71
C TYR A 277 7.09 -29.59 -0.19
N ARG A 278 7.27 -29.58 -1.52
CA ARG A 278 6.18 -29.41 -2.49
C ARG A 278 5.10 -30.47 -2.35
N GLY A 279 3.83 -30.04 -2.35
CA GLY A 279 2.66 -30.91 -2.30
C GLY A 279 2.47 -31.60 -0.95
N ARG A 280 3.05 -31.06 0.12
CA ARG A 280 2.95 -31.62 1.48
C ARG A 280 2.15 -30.74 2.44
N GLY A 281 1.36 -29.81 1.91
CA GLY A 281 0.44 -28.98 2.71
C GLY A 281 1.12 -27.84 3.44
N TRP A 282 2.30 -27.41 2.98
CA TRP A 282 2.99 -26.22 3.49
C TRP A 282 2.52 -24.95 2.78
N GLU A 283 1.98 -25.09 1.57
CA GLU A 283 1.54 -23.99 0.71
C GLU A 283 0.26 -23.33 1.24
N MET A 284 0.28 -22.01 1.42
CA MET A 284 -0.84 -21.21 1.96
C MET A 284 -1.61 -20.50 0.84
N THR A 285 -2.58 -21.21 0.30
CA THR A 285 -3.27 -20.89 -0.96
C THR A 285 -4.51 -20.03 -0.78
N GLY A 286 -5.07 -20.03 0.42
CA GLY A 286 -6.43 -19.56 0.69
C GLY A 286 -7.49 -20.61 0.34
N ALA A 287 -7.36 -21.30 -0.80
CA ALA A 287 -8.22 -22.44 -1.16
C ALA A 287 -7.81 -23.75 -0.48
N GLU A 288 -6.53 -23.88 -0.14
CA GLU A 288 -5.89 -25.04 0.47
C GLU A 288 -4.82 -24.53 1.44
N GLY A 289 -4.67 -25.16 2.60
CA GLY A 289 -3.63 -24.82 3.58
C GLY A 289 -3.77 -23.45 4.23
N GLU A 290 -3.64 -23.40 5.55
CA GLU A 290 -3.52 -22.15 6.34
C GLU A 290 -2.61 -22.38 7.57
N THR A 291 -1.74 -23.38 7.49
CA THR A 291 -0.90 -23.85 8.60
C THR A 291 0.57 -23.70 8.25
N SER A 292 1.37 -23.28 9.23
CA SER A 292 2.83 -23.21 9.13
C SER A 292 3.52 -24.54 9.44
N GLU A 293 2.76 -25.61 9.70
CA GLU A 293 3.29 -26.89 10.22
C GLU A 293 3.36 -27.99 9.15
N GLY A 294 2.55 -27.89 8.09
CA GLY A 294 2.53 -28.81 6.95
C GLY A 294 2.48 -30.31 7.32
N GLY A 295 2.84 -31.18 6.37
CA GLY A 295 2.90 -32.64 6.53
C GLY A 295 4.29 -33.17 6.92
N GLY A 296 5.09 -32.37 7.62
CA GLY A 296 6.49 -32.68 7.94
C GLY A 296 7.40 -32.78 6.70
N VAL A 297 8.69 -33.07 6.91
CA VAL A 297 9.63 -33.41 5.82
C VAL A 297 10.22 -34.82 5.90
N GLY A 298 10.09 -35.51 7.05
CA GLY A 298 10.42 -36.93 7.16
C GLY A 298 9.54 -37.74 6.22
N GLY A 299 10.10 -38.74 5.53
CA GLY A 299 9.32 -39.59 4.61
C GLY A 299 8.08 -40.15 5.30
N ARG A 300 6.99 -40.40 4.54
CA ARG A 300 5.90 -41.25 5.06
C ARG A 300 6.58 -42.53 5.55
N VAL A 301 6.51 -42.82 6.85
CA VAL A 301 6.91 -44.12 7.36
C VAL A 301 5.95 -45.11 6.71
N SER A 302 6.43 -45.81 5.70
CA SER A 302 5.71 -46.92 5.08
C SER A 302 5.63 -48.04 6.11
N GLY A 303 4.45 -48.17 6.73
CA GLY A 303 4.02 -49.37 7.47
C GLY A 303 4.61 -49.54 8.87
N VAL A 304 3.73 -49.43 9.87
CA VAL A 304 3.47 -50.52 10.82
C VAL A 304 1.96 -50.72 10.86
#